data_AF-A0A821QL61-F1
#
_entry.id   AF-A0A821QL61-F1
#
_cell.length_a   1.000
_cell.length_b   1.000
_cell.length_c   1.000
_cell.angle_alpha   90.00
_cell.angle_beta   90.00
_cell.angle_gamma   90.00
#
_symmetry.space_group_name_H-M   'P 1'
#
loop_
_entity.id
_entity.type
_entity.pdbx_description
1 polymer ?
#
loop_
_entity_poly.entity_id
_entity_poly.type
_entity_poly.pdbx_seq_one_letter_code
_entity_poly.pdbx_strand_id
1 'polypeptide(L)' 'MEHTTVFVHCVQKILTQFIKKNFPLVKKVNYVSDGACAHFKNNASILNLIHHKIDFDLDACWTFTATGH' A
#
# COMPACT_ATOMS: atom_id res chain seq x y z
N MET A 1 -13.45 -13.47 12.38
CA MET A 1 -13.43 -12.41 11.38
C MET A 1 -11.97 -11.99 11.27
N GLU A 2 -11.26 -12.50 10.25
CA GLU A 2 -9.82 -12.25 10.06
C GLU A 2 -9.61 -10.80 9.61
N HIS A 3 -9.39 -9.91 10.58
CA HIS A 3 -9.58 -8.47 10.46
C HIS A 3 -8.41 -7.68 9.83
N THR A 4 -7.27 -8.29 9.58
CA THR A 4 -6.03 -7.52 9.35
C THR A 4 -5.77 -7.22 7.88
N THR A 5 -5.94 -8.19 6.98
CA THR A 5 -5.53 -8.01 5.57
C THR A 5 -6.64 -7.44 4.69
N VAL A 6 -7.88 -7.93 4.86
CA VAL A 6 -9.04 -7.50 4.05
C VAL A 6 -9.36 -6.02 4.29
N PHE A 7 -9.25 -5.56 5.55
CA PHE A 7 -9.50 -4.17 5.90
C PHE A 7 -8.50 -3.22 5.22
N VAL A 8 -7.21 -3.55 5.26
CA VAL A 8 -6.15 -2.74 4.63
C VAL A 8 -6.37 -2.65 3.13
N HIS A 9 -6.69 -3.76 2.47
CA HIS A 9 -6.98 -3.78 1.03
C HIS A 9 -8.22 -2.94 0.68
N CYS A 10 -9.31 -3.03 1.47
CA CYS A 10 -10.50 -2.19 1.28
C CYS A 10 -10.18 -0.71 1.41
N VAL A 11 -9.41 -0.31 2.42
CA VAL A 11 -8.98 1.08 2.61
C VAL A 11 -8.13 1.56 1.45
N GLN A 12 -7.17 0.76 0.99
CA GLN A 12 -6.33 1.08 -0.17
C GLN A 12 -7.15 1.25 -1.45
N LYS A 13 -8.16 0.40 -1.66
CA LYS A 13 -9.08 0.54 -2.81
C LYS A 13 -9.83 1.87 -2.78
N ILE A 14 -10.39 2.25 -1.63
CA ILE A 14 -11.12 3.52 -1.48
C ILE A 14 -10.18 4.71 -1.70
N LEU A 15 -9.00 4.69 -1.07
CA LEU A 15 -8.00 5.76 -1.20
C LEU A 15 -7.52 5.91 -2.64
N THR A 16 -7.20 4.80 -3.30
CA THR A 16 -6.71 4.84 -4.68
C THR A 16 -7.76 5.35 -5.64
N GLN A 17 -9.03 4.94 -5.48
CA GLN A 17 -10.13 5.50 -6.27
C GLN A 17 -10.30 7.00 -6.04
N PHE A 18 -10.21 7.45 -4.79
CA PHE A 18 -10.26 8.87 -4.45
C PHE A 18 -9.10 9.64 -5.11
N ILE A 19 -7.87 9.13 -5.02
CA ILE A 19 -6.69 9.78 -5.59
C ILE A 19 -6.82 9.86 -7.11
N LYS A 20 -7.21 8.78 -7.80
CA LYS A 20 -7.40 8.81 -9.27
C LYS A 20 -8.46 9.79 -9.71
N LYS A 21 -9.57 9.90 -8.95
CA LYS A 21 -10.65 10.84 -9.25
C LYS A 21 -10.22 12.30 -9.13
N ASN A 22 -9.44 12.63 -8.10
CA ASN A 22 -9.04 14.01 -7.82
C ASN A 22 -7.72 14.41 -8.50
N PHE A 23 -6.85 13.44 -8.80
CA PHE A 23 -5.51 13.62 -9.35
C PHE A 23 -5.27 12.64 -10.52
N PRO A 24 -5.87 12.88 -11.70
CA PRO A 24 -5.82 11.95 -12.83
C PRO A 24 -4.41 11.76 -13.42
N LEU A 25 -3.46 12.64 -13.10
CA LEU A 25 -2.07 12.57 -13.54
C LEU A 25 -1.17 11.77 -12.59
N VAL A 26 -1.67 11.31 -11.44
CA VAL A 26 -0.92 10.44 -10.54
C VAL A 26 -0.60 9.14 -11.26
N LYS A 27 0.69 8.78 -11.29
CA LYS A 27 1.19 7.53 -11.87
C LYS A 27 1.75 6.57 -10.84
N LYS A 28 2.10 7.08 -9.66
CA LYS A 28 2.79 6.32 -8.62
C LYS A 28 2.33 6.72 -7.22
N VAL A 29 2.18 5.73 -6.34
CA VAL A 29 1.93 5.88 -4.91
C VAL A 29 3.17 5.41 -4.14
N ASN A 30 3.65 6.22 -3.19
CA ASN A 30 4.72 5.82 -2.29
C ASN A 30 4.17 5.59 -0.89
N TYR A 31 4.18 4.34 -0.43
CA TYR A 31 3.86 3.97 0.94
C TYR A 31 5.11 4.17 1.80
N VAL A 32 4.97 4.86 2.93
CA VAL A 32 6.08 5.10 3.85
C VAL A 32 5.72 4.51 5.21
N SER A 33 6.62 3.70 5.78
CA SER A 33 6.48 3.17 7.15
C SER A 33 7.76 3.35 7.94
N ASP A 34 7.67 3.23 9.25
CA ASP A 34 8.85 3.00 10.08
C ASP A 34 9.41 1.59 9.82
N GLY A 35 10.68 1.37 10.13
CA GLY A 35 11.40 0.13 9.88
C GLY A 35 11.08 -0.99 10.85
N ALA A 36 9.95 -0.95 11.56
CA ALA A 36 9.60 -2.01 12.48
C ALA A 36 9.54 -3.37 11.77
N CYS A 37 10.20 -4.38 12.37
CA CYS A 37 10.28 -5.75 11.84
C CYS A 37 8.92 -6.39 11.54
N ALA A 38 7.84 -5.91 12.18
CA ALA A 38 6.47 -6.37 11.94
C ALA A 38 5.98 -6.08 10.51
N HIS A 39 6.45 -4.99 9.87
CA HIS A 39 6.06 -4.64 8.50
C HIS A 39 6.64 -5.60 7.46
N PHE A 40 7.87 -6.08 7.69
CA PHE A 40 8.55 -7.01 6.79
C PHE A 40 8.05 -8.44 6.89
N LYS A 41 7.53 -8.84 8.06
CA LYS A 41 6.94 -10.17 8.26
C LYS A 41 5.58 -10.33 7.57
N ASN A 42 4.96 -9.23 7.14
CA ASN A 42 3.64 -9.28 6.50
C ASN A 42 3.75 -9.46 4.97
N ASN A 43 3.72 -10.72 4.53
CA ASN A 43 3.69 -11.07 3.10
C ASN A 43 2.53 -10.39 2.35
N ALA A 44 1.40 -10.10 3.02
CA ALA A 44 0.27 -9.46 2.38
C ALA A 44 0.56 -8.02 1.93
N SER A 45 1.39 -7.28 2.68
CA SER A 45 1.80 -5.92 2.30
C SER A 45 2.66 -5.94 1.04
N ILE A 46 3.58 -6.90 0.93
CA ILE A 46 4.42 -7.09 -0.25
C ILE A 46 3.59 -7.55 -1.45
N LEU A 47 2.70 -8.53 -1.26
CA LEU A 47 1.77 -8.99 -2.31
C LEU A 47 0.91 -7.85 -2.84
N ASN A 48 0.39 -6.99 -1.95
CA ASN A 48 -0.40 -5.86 -2.37
C ASN A 48 0.41 -4.81 -3.15
N LEU A 49 1.71 -4.64 -2.85
CA LEU A 49 2.60 -3.78 -3.64
C LEU A 49 2.86 -4.36 -5.03
N ILE A 50 3.10 -5.67 -5.13
CA ILE A 50 3.34 -6.37 -6.41
C ILE A 50 2.10 -6.30 -7.31
N HIS A 51 0.92 -6.56 -6.76
CA HIS A 51 -0.33 -6.57 -7.53
C HIS A 51 -0.95 -5.17 -7.69
N HIS A 52 -0.38 -4.13 -7.06
CA HIS A 52 -0.94 -2.77 -7.09
C HIS A 52 -1.14 -2.23 -8.51
N LYS A 53 -0.19 -2.54 -9.41
CA LYS A 53 -0.29 -2.12 -10.81
C LYS A 53 -1.46 -2.81 -11.51
N ILE A 54 -1.70 -4.08 -11.22
CA ILE A 54 -2.79 -4.87 -11.82
C ILE A 54 -4.14 -4.42 -11.24
N ASP A 55 -4.22 -4.26 -9.93
CA ASP A 55 -5.47 -3.96 -9.21
C ASP A 55 -5.94 -2.51 -9.38
N PHE A 56 -5.00 -1.57 -9.52
CA PHE A 56 -5.28 -0.14 -9.46
C PHE A 56 -4.75 0.68 -10.64
N ASP A 57 -4.01 0.06 -11.56
CA ASP A 57 -3.31 0.71 -12.69
C ASP A 57 -2.28 1.78 -12.25
N LEU A 58 -1.84 1.70 -11.00
CA LEU A 58 -0.87 2.62 -10.43
C LEU A 58 0.37 1.86 -9.95
N ASP A 59 1.53 2.43 -10.24
CA ASP A 59 2.77 1.92 -9.68
C ASP A 59 2.78 2.19 -8.17
N ALA A 60 3.18 1.21 -7.39
CA ALA A 60 3.39 1.39 -5.96
C ALA A 60 4.83 1.10 -5.59
N CYS A 61 5.34 1.88 -4.65
CA CYS A 61 6.62 1.63 -4.01
C CYS A 61 6.43 1.71 -2.50
N TRP A 62 7.27 1.00 -1.78
CA TRP A 62 7.33 1.07 -0.33
C TRP A 62 8.72 1.52 0.09
N THR A 63 8.76 2.58 0.87
CA THR A 63 9.97 3.14 1.47
C THR A 63 9.84 2.97 2.99
N PHE A 64 10.90 2.54 3.66
CA PHE A 64 10.92 2.45 5.11
C PHE A 64 12.12 3.16 5.72
N THR A 65 11.98 3.66 6.94
CA THR A 65 13.10 4.28 7.68
C THR A 65 13.82 3.26 8.55
N ALA A 66 15.14 3.33 8.67
CA ALA A 66 15.92 2.35 9.45
C ALA A 66 15.66 2.41 10.98
N THR A 67 15.02 3.47 11.46
CA THR A 67 14.65 3.62 12.87
C THR A 67 13.29 2.97 13.12
N GLY A 68 13.28 1.72 13.56
CA GLY A 68 12.14 1.16 14.29
C GLY A 68 12.29 1.55 15.77
N HIS A 69 11.33 2.28 16.33
CA HIS A 69 11.38 2.74 17.72
C HIS A 69 10.46 1.92 18.61
#